data_AF-A0A7S3INM6-F1
#
_entry.id   AF-A0A7S3INM6-F1
#
_cell.length_a   1.000
_cell.length_b   1.000
_cell.length_c   1.000
_cell.angle_alpha   90.00
_cell.angle_beta   90.00
_cell.angle_gamma   90.00
#
_symmetry.space_group_name_H-M   'P 1'
#
loop_
_entity.id
_entity.type
_entity.pdbx_description
1 polymer ?
#
loop_
_entity_poly.entity_id
_entity_poly.type
_entity_poly.pdbx_seq_one_letter_code
_entity_poly.pdbx_strand_id
1 'polypeptide(L)'
;MISEEYGGGVAVKSKLGVGSAFYSTMEINKQAATNVQTAEASQLASTLSFILKKQQEEAKQNEQEMNETGLEIAHDKRVLVVDDEAYNCQVLEAIINNLGCDRVDTCLSGEEALALLRDNTRQGQ
;
A
#
# COMPACT_ATOMS: atom_id res chain seq x y z
N MET A 1 -27.67 15.72 4.38
CA MET A 1 -27.03 14.82 3.39
C MET A 1 -25.59 14.71 3.81
N ILE A 2 -25.02 13.50 3.91
CA ILE A 2 -23.75 13.27 4.63
C ILE A 2 -22.64 14.27 4.21
N SER A 3 -22.47 14.57 2.92
CA SER A 3 -21.42 15.50 2.48
C SER A 3 -21.60 16.94 2.99
N GLU A 4 -22.83 17.47 3.05
CA GLU A 4 -23.12 18.82 3.58
C GLU A 4 -22.88 18.90 5.10
N GLU A 5 -23.18 17.82 5.82
CA GLU A 5 -22.96 17.72 7.28
C GLU A 5 -21.47 17.77 7.64
N TYR A 6 -20.59 17.39 6.71
CA TYR A 6 -19.13 17.41 6.86
C TYR A 6 -18.47 18.55 6.05
N GLY A 7 -19.21 19.63 5.79
CA GLY A 7 -18.67 20.85 5.15
C GLY A 7 -18.33 20.70 3.68
N GLY A 8 -18.70 19.60 3.05
CA GLY A 8 -18.48 19.35 1.63
C GLY A 8 -19.76 19.50 0.79
N GLY A 9 -19.69 19.03 -0.46
CA GLY A 9 -20.79 19.12 -1.43
C GLY A 9 -20.85 17.92 -2.35
N VAL A 10 -21.97 17.81 -3.08
CA VAL A 10 -22.22 16.73 -4.04
C VAL A 10 -22.47 17.31 -5.43
N ALA A 11 -21.87 16.72 -6.47
CA ALA A 11 -22.08 17.11 -7.86
C ALA A 11 -22.20 15.90 -8.77
N VAL A 12 -22.93 16.05 -9.88
CA VAL A 12 -23.08 15.01 -10.90
C VAL A 12 -22.79 15.60 -12.27
N LYS A 13 -21.96 14.92 -13.05
CA LYS A 13 -21.69 15.23 -14.45
C LYS A 13 -22.10 14.05 -15.32
N SER A 14 -23.15 14.23 -16.14
CA SER A 14 -23.66 13.19 -17.02
C SER A 14 -23.59 13.59 -18.48
N LYS A 15 -23.30 12.60 -19.34
CA LYS A 15 -23.42 12.72 -20.78
C LYS A 15 -24.18 11.50 -21.32
N LEU A 16 -25.29 11.77 -22.00
CA LEU A 16 -26.15 10.74 -22.59
C LEU A 16 -25.34 9.80 -23.48
N GLY A 17 -25.46 8.49 -23.25
CA GLY A 17 -24.74 7.45 -23.99
C GLY A 17 -23.26 7.27 -23.63
N VAL A 18 -22.72 8.05 -22.68
CA VAL A 18 -21.32 7.94 -22.21
C VAL A 18 -21.25 7.55 -20.73
N GLY A 19 -22.20 8.03 -19.92
CA GLY A 19 -22.32 7.68 -18.50
C GLY A 19 -22.40 8.90 -17.59
N SER A 20 -22.29 8.65 -16.28
CA SER A 20 -22.39 9.66 -15.23
C SER A 20 -21.23 9.54 -14.26
N ALA A 21 -20.65 10.68 -13.88
CA ALA A 21 -19.67 10.81 -12.81
C ALA A 21 -20.30 11.54 -11.62
N PHE A 22 -20.12 10.98 -10.42
CA PHE A 22 -20.61 11.52 -9.16
C PHE A 22 -19.41 11.96 -8.33
N TYR A 23 -19.49 13.18 -7.79
CA TYR A 23 -18.45 13.77 -6.97
C TYR A 23 -19.03 14.06 -5.58
N SER A 24 -18.27 13.73 -4.55
CA SER A 24 -18.57 14.10 -3.17
C SER A 24 -17.30 14.64 -2.54
N THR A 25 -17.37 15.82 -1.94
CA THR A 25 -16.28 16.40 -1.15
C THR A 25 -16.61 16.34 0.33
N MET A 26 -15.59 16.35 1.19
CA MET A 26 -15.69 16.43 2.65
C MET A 26 -14.46 17.18 3.17
N GLU A 27 -14.64 18.05 4.16
CA GLU A 27 -13.51 18.71 4.81
C GLU A 27 -12.93 17.82 5.91
N ILE A 28 -11.64 17.47 5.80
CA ILE A 28 -10.93 16.71 6.83
C ILE A 28 -10.10 17.68 7.66
N ASN A 29 -10.63 18.08 8.81
CA ASN A 29 -9.85 18.78 9.81
C ASN A 29 -9.03 17.78 10.62
N LYS A 30 -7.70 17.85 10.52
CA LYS A 30 -6.80 17.05 11.35
C LYS A 30 -6.98 17.46 12.81
N GLN A 31 -7.73 16.67 13.57
CA GLN A 31 -7.87 16.90 15.00
C GLN A 31 -6.49 16.71 15.65
N ALA A 32 -5.92 17.79 16.16
CA ALA A 32 -4.80 17.69 17.08
C ALA A 32 -5.28 16.91 18.31
N ALA A 33 -4.51 15.92 18.75
CA ALA A 33 -4.87 15.03 19.84
C ALA A 33 -5.28 15.82 21.08
N THR A 34 -6.58 15.84 21.39
CA THR A 34 -7.11 16.42 22.62
C THR A 34 -6.71 15.51 23.77
N ASN A 35 -5.79 16.00 24.60
CA ASN A 35 -5.26 15.27 25.74
C ASN A 35 -6.33 15.18 26.84
N VAL A 36 -7.15 14.13 26.81
CA VAL A 36 -8.02 13.78 27.95
C VAL A 36 -7.15 13.05 28.97
N GLN A 37 -6.68 13.80 29.97
CA GLN A 37 -5.95 13.24 31.11
C GLN A 37 -6.91 12.47 32.02
N THR A 38 -7.02 11.16 31.78
CA THR A 38 -7.41 10.20 32.82
C THR A 38 -6.21 9.28 33.08
N ALA A 39 -5.96 8.92 34.34
CA ALA A 39 -4.75 8.22 34.76
C ALA A 39 -4.54 6.86 34.07
N GLU A 40 -5.62 6.18 33.65
CA GLU A 40 -5.58 4.95 32.85
C GLU A 40 -5.26 5.23 31.37
N ALA A 41 -5.78 6.32 30.81
CA ALA A 41 -5.43 6.77 29.45
C ALA A 41 -3.96 7.18 29.35
N SER A 42 -3.33 7.63 30.45
CA SER A 42 -1.92 8.00 30.50
C SER A 42 -0.99 6.79 30.29
N GLN A 43 -1.32 5.63 30.86
CA GLN A 43 -0.52 4.40 30.68
C GLN A 43 -0.73 3.79 29.29
N LEU A 44 -1.96 3.80 28.78
CA LEU A 44 -2.24 3.33 27.43
C LEU A 44 -1.62 4.26 26.37
N ALA A 45 -1.73 5.58 26.55
CA ALA A 45 -1.14 6.56 25.65
C ALA A 45 0.39 6.50 25.65
N SER A 46 1.02 6.26 26.81
CA SER A 46 2.48 6.11 26.86
C SER A 46 2.94 4.81 26.20
N THR A 47 2.20 3.71 26.39
CA THR A 47 2.47 2.42 25.72
C THR A 47 2.28 2.53 24.21
N LEU A 48 1.19 3.16 23.74
CA LEU A 48 0.96 3.42 22.32
C LEU A 48 2.03 4.32 21.72
N SER A 49 2.42 5.38 22.43
CA SER A 49 3.49 6.28 21.99
C SER A 49 4.83 5.56 21.92
N PHE A 50 5.10 4.64 22.84
CA PHE A 50 6.30 3.82 22.84
C PHE A 50 6.32 2.85 21.64
N ILE A 51 5.21 2.16 21.38
CA ILE A 51 5.08 1.26 20.23
C ILE A 51 5.22 2.03 18.91
N LEU A 52 4.56 3.19 18.78
CA LEU A 52 4.63 4.03 17.58
C LEU A 52 6.05 4.56 17.35
N LYS A 53 6.75 5.01 18.40
CA LYS A 53 8.15 5.43 18.28
C LYS A 53 9.05 4.27 17.87
N LYS A 54 8.87 3.10 18.49
CA LYS A 54 9.64 1.89 18.17
C LYS A 54 9.43 1.47 16.72
N GLN A 55 8.19 1.46 16.21
CA GLN A 55 7.91 1.17 14.80
C GLN A 55 8.51 2.22 13.86
N GLN A 56 8.51 3.50 14.23
CA GLN A 56 9.14 4.56 13.44
C GLN A 56 10.67 4.47 13.42
N GLU A 57 11.28 4.06 14.52
CA GLU A 57 12.73 3.83 14.62
C GLU A 57 13.14 2.56 13.85
N GLU A 58 12.37 1.49 13.95
CA GLU A 58 12.57 0.25 13.16
C GLU A 58 12.38 0.51 11.66
N ALA A 59 11.39 1.33 11.27
CA ALA A 59 11.21 1.72 9.87
C ALA A 59 12.40 2.54 9.34
N LYS A 60 12.93 3.46 10.14
CA LYS A 60 14.11 4.27 9.76
C LYS A 60 15.39 3.43 9.70
N GLN A 61 15.56 2.47 10.60
CA GLN A 61 16.69 1.54 10.58
C GLN A 61 16.60 0.62 9.36
N ASN A 62 15.42 0.10 9.02
CA ASN A 62 15.21 -0.70 7.82
C ASN A 62 15.45 0.10 6.53
N GLU A 63 15.06 1.39 6.49
CA GLU A 63 15.39 2.28 5.35
C GLU A 63 16.90 2.53 5.21
N GLN A 64 17.66 2.57 6.31
CA GLN A 64 19.12 2.71 6.27
C GLN A 64 19.83 1.39 5.89
N GLU A 65 19.37 0.24 6.40
CA GLU A 65 19.92 -1.07 6.02
C GLU A 65 19.61 -1.45 4.56
N MET A 66 18.45 -1.06 4.02
CA MET A 66 18.14 -1.15 2.58
C MET A 66 19.09 -0.33 1.70
N ASN A 67 19.65 0.77 2.22
CA ASN A 67 20.60 1.61 1.47
C ASN A 67 22.05 1.14 1.59
N GLU A 68 22.41 0.44 2.68
CA GLU A 68 23.78 -0.07 2.90
C GLU A 68 24.00 -1.49 2.34
N THR A 69 22.96 -2.33 2.31
CA THR A 69 22.94 -3.51 1.46
C THR A 69 22.44 -3.10 0.09
N GLY A 70 23.32 -2.51 -0.72
CA GLY A 70 23.08 -2.24 -2.14
C GLY A 70 22.75 -3.54 -2.88
N LEU A 71 21.51 -3.99 -2.74
CA LEU A 71 20.93 -5.03 -3.55
C LEU A 71 20.55 -4.29 -4.83
N GLU A 72 21.54 -4.10 -5.70
CA GLU A 72 21.28 -4.06 -7.14
C GLU A 72 20.61 -5.41 -7.47
N ILE A 73 19.30 -5.53 -7.19
CA ILE A 73 18.50 -6.60 -7.77
C ILE A 73 18.49 -6.24 -9.25
N ALA A 74 19.45 -6.83 -9.95
CA ALA A 74 19.80 -6.53 -11.32
C ALA A 74 18.53 -6.31 -12.15
N HIS A 75 18.46 -5.18 -12.85
CA HIS A 75 17.41 -4.86 -13.83
C HIS A 75 17.12 -6.01 -14.81
N ASP A 76 18.04 -6.96 -14.94
CA ASP A 76 17.93 -8.16 -15.77
C ASP A 76 17.18 -9.35 -15.13
N LYS A 77 16.74 -9.25 -13.87
CA LYS A 77 15.96 -10.31 -13.20
C LYS A 77 14.47 -10.10 -13.41
N ARG A 78 13.76 -11.23 -13.50
CA ARG A 78 12.30 -11.29 -13.48
C ARG A 78 11.87 -11.96 -12.19
N VAL A 79 10.87 -11.40 -11.53
CA VAL A 79 10.34 -11.91 -10.27
C VAL A 79 8.88 -12.34 -10.49
N LEU A 80 8.50 -13.49 -9.94
CA LEU A 80 7.12 -13.96 -9.90
C LEU A 80 6.70 -14.07 -8.44
N VAL A 81 5.68 -13.30 -8.06
CA VAL A 81 5.08 -13.33 -6.72
C VAL A 81 3.87 -14.26 -6.73
N VAL A 82 3.80 -15.19 -5.76
CA VAL A 82 2.71 -16.15 -5.60
C VAL A 82 2.17 -16.04 -4.18
N ASP A 83 0.96 -15.51 -4.02
CA ASP A 83 0.30 -15.35 -2.72
C ASP A 83 -1.21 -15.43 -2.93
N ASP A 84 -1.94 -16.12 -2.04
CA ASP A 84 -3.38 -16.33 -2.18
C ASP A 84 -4.22 -15.08 -1.91
N GLU A 85 -3.61 -14.02 -1.35
CA GLU A 85 -4.24 -12.75 -1.10
C GLU A 85 -3.73 -11.65 -2.06
N ALA A 86 -4.65 -11.05 -2.81
CA ALA A 86 -4.32 -10.07 -3.84
C ALA A 86 -3.63 -8.81 -3.27
N TYR A 87 -4.00 -8.42 -2.04
CA TYR A 87 -3.37 -7.28 -1.37
C TYR A 87 -1.88 -7.53 -1.08
N ASN A 88 -1.51 -8.75 -0.69
CA ASN A 88 -0.11 -9.12 -0.44
C ASN A 88 0.71 -9.04 -1.72
N CYS A 89 0.15 -9.52 -2.84
CA CYS A 89 0.77 -9.38 -4.16
C CYS A 89 1.07 -7.91 -4.50
N GLN A 90 0.09 -7.01 -4.31
CA GLN A 90 0.24 -5.58 -4.59
C GLN A 90 1.32 -4.91 -3.72
N VAL A 91 1.32 -5.21 -2.42
CA VAL A 91 2.32 -4.66 -1.50
C VAL A 91 3.71 -5.15 -1.87
N LEU A 92 3.87 -6.44 -2.18
CA LEU A 92 5.18 -7.01 -2.48
C LEU A 92 5.71 -6.54 -3.84
N GLU A 93 4.85 -6.40 -4.85
CA GLU A 93 5.19 -5.78 -6.13
C GLU A 93 5.73 -4.37 -5.94
N ALA A 94 5.07 -3.52 -5.14
CA ALA A 94 5.54 -2.17 -4.85
C ALA A 94 6.92 -2.17 -4.15
N ILE A 95 7.15 -3.09 -3.21
CA ILE A 95 8.45 -3.23 -2.53
C ILE A 95 9.53 -3.64 -3.53
N ILE A 96 9.28 -4.65 -4.37
CA ILE A 96 10.24 -5.16 -5.36
C ILE A 96 10.59 -4.10 -6.41
N ASN A 97 9.59 -3.35 -6.89
CA ASN A 97 9.79 -2.23 -7.80
C ASN A 97 10.67 -1.14 -7.17
N ASN A 98 10.44 -0.80 -5.90
CA ASN A 98 11.27 0.16 -5.17
C ASN A 98 12.72 -0.33 -4.96
N LEU A 99 12.96 -1.64 -5.01
CA LEU A 99 14.30 -2.26 -4.98
C LEU A 99 14.98 -2.30 -6.37
N GLY A 100 14.38 -1.71 -7.41
CA GLY A 100 14.99 -1.57 -8.74
C GLY A 100 14.74 -2.72 -9.71
N CYS A 101 13.80 -3.62 -9.40
CA CYS A 101 13.41 -4.69 -10.32
C CYS A 101 12.11 -4.34 -11.05
N ASP A 102 12.23 -4.00 -12.33
CA ASP A 102 11.10 -3.50 -13.14
C ASP A 102 10.20 -4.60 -13.74
N ARG A 103 10.56 -5.88 -13.53
CA ARG A 103 9.90 -7.03 -14.18
C ARG A 103 9.31 -7.97 -13.14
N VAL A 104 8.16 -7.59 -12.60
CA VAL A 104 7.42 -8.36 -11.61
C VAL A 104 6.11 -8.86 -12.21
N ASP A 105 5.88 -10.17 -12.15
CA ASP A 105 4.61 -10.82 -12.47
C ASP A 105 3.98 -11.29 -11.13
N THR A 106 2.64 -11.32 -11.03
CA THR A 106 1.91 -11.78 -9.83
C THR A 106 0.87 -12.84 -10.17
N CYS A 107 0.57 -13.74 -9.24
CA CYS A 107 -0.50 -14.73 -9.36
C CYS A 107 -1.00 -15.19 -7.98
N LEU A 108 -2.23 -15.72 -7.95
CA LEU A 108 -2.95 -16.03 -6.71
C LEU A 108 -2.84 -17.50 -6.27
N SER A 109 -2.13 -18.33 -7.04
CA SER A 109 -2.00 -19.75 -6.75
C SER A 109 -0.78 -20.37 -7.43
N GLY A 110 -0.37 -21.53 -6.93
CA GLY A 110 0.71 -22.31 -7.55
C GLY A 110 0.37 -22.79 -8.95
N GLU A 111 -0.89 -23.10 -9.22
CA GLU A 111 -1.39 -23.52 -10.54
C GLU A 111 -1.22 -22.40 -11.57
N GLU A 112 -1.60 -21.17 -11.22
CA GLU A 112 -1.40 -19.99 -12.06
C GLU A 112 0.09 -19.70 -12.27
N ALA A 113 0.91 -19.84 -11.22
CA ALA A 113 2.36 -19.67 -11.31
C ALA A 113 2.99 -20.63 -12.33
N LEU A 114 2.61 -21.92 -12.27
CA LEU A 114 3.09 -22.93 -13.21
C LEU A 114 2.61 -22.67 -14.64
N ALA A 115 1.40 -22.14 -14.83
CA ALA A 115 0.92 -21.72 -16.15
C ALA A 115 1.78 -20.58 -16.72
N LEU A 116 2.03 -19.54 -15.92
CA LEU A 116 2.88 -18.40 -16.30
C LEU A 116 4.31 -18.84 -16.65
N LEU A 117 4.91 -19.74 -15.87
CA LEU A 117 6.25 -20.25 -16.15
C LEU A 117 6.31 -21.02 -17.48
N ARG A 118 5.30 -21.83 -17.78
CA ARG A 118 5.24 -22.62 -19.02
C ARG A 118 5.09 -21.73 -20.26
N ASP A 119 4.27 -20.69 -20.18
CA ASP A 119 4.06 -19.77 -21.30
C ASP A 119 5.31 -18.94 -21.58
N ASN A 120 6.01 -18.49 -20.53
CA ASN A 120 7.28 -17.79 -20.65
C ASN A 120 8.41 -18.68 -21.21
N THR A 121 8.41 -19.99 -20.91
CA THR A 121 9.42 -20.93 -21.46
C THR A 121 9.24 -21.14 -22.97
N ARG A 122 8.03 -20.94 -23.52
CA ARG A 122 7.72 -21.16 -24.94
C ARG A 122 8.00 -19.94 -25.82
N GLN A 123 8.06 -18.74 -25.26
CA GLN A 123 8.32 -17.51 -26.00
C GLN A 123 9.82 -17.18 -26.17
N GLY A 124 10.70 -17.96 -25.53
CA GLY A 124 12.17 -17.80 -25.58
C GLY A 124 12.92 -18.76 -26.52
N GLN A 125 12.25 -19.39 -27.49
CA GLN A 125 12.85 -20.23 -28.54
C GLN A 125 12.78 -19.57 -29.92
#